data_AF-A0A1W9SY80-F1
#
_entry.id   AF-A0A1W9SY80-F1
#
_cell.length_a   1.000
_cell.length_b   1.000
_cell.length_c   1.000
_cell.angle_alpha   90.00
_cell.angle_beta   90.00
_cell.angle_gamma   90.00
#
_symmetry.space_group_name_H-M   'P 1'
#
loop_
_entity.id
_entity.type
_entity.pdbx_description
1 polymer ?
#
loop_
_entity_poly.entity_id
_entity_poly.type
_entity_poly.pdbx_seq_one_letter_code
_entity_poly.pdbx_strand_id
1 'polypeptide(L)'
;MPFMSNTTSLTTYKIKEKLETENLNKTIIEILEKHKINENIEDSAGKLVSWTSVETPYVPNFETSSVVFGASYIFALRVDEKKIPPSLIKKYCAQEQAKRIDYKEKKFLSINEKKRIKEKVIDELNAKILPTPNVYEVVWEYEKNKLYFFTTKISANEDLESFFGKTFNLNLIRIFPYTSIFLNSHLSSSIKDNLLNSEPTNFLR
;
A
#
# COMPACT_ATOMS: atom_id res chain seq x y z
N MET A 1 -3.24 -3.40 16.56
CA MET A 1 -2.71 -4.43 15.64
C MET A 1 -3.86 -5.18 14.98
N PRO A 2 -4.18 -4.94 13.70
CA PRO A 2 -5.16 -5.70 12.93
C PRO A 2 -5.12 -7.22 13.11
N PHE A 3 -3.95 -7.87 13.14
CA PHE A 3 -3.88 -9.33 13.30
C PHE A 3 -4.36 -9.84 14.69
N MET A 4 -4.35 -8.97 15.70
CA MET A 4 -4.84 -9.25 17.06
C MET A 4 -6.27 -8.74 17.30
N SER A 5 -6.92 -8.20 16.28
CA SER A 5 -8.26 -7.62 16.40
C SER A 5 -9.35 -8.65 16.11
N ASN A 6 -10.54 -8.45 16.70
CA ASN A 6 -11.69 -9.35 16.51
C ASN A 6 -12.19 -9.42 15.05
N THR A 7 -11.87 -8.42 14.23
CA THR A 7 -12.24 -8.36 12.82
C THR A 7 -11.07 -7.82 12.01
N THR A 8 -10.60 -8.58 11.03
CA THR A 8 -9.51 -8.12 10.17
C THR A 8 -9.84 -8.30 8.69
N SER A 9 -9.26 -7.42 7.87
CA SER A 9 -9.17 -7.58 6.42
C SER A 9 -7.80 -8.18 6.08
N LEU A 10 -7.76 -9.09 5.12
CA LEU A 10 -6.55 -9.82 4.78
C LEU A 10 -6.44 -10.08 3.28
N THR A 11 -5.27 -9.81 2.72
CA THR A 11 -4.86 -10.27 1.39
C THR A 11 -3.71 -11.26 1.55
N THR A 12 -3.76 -12.36 0.81
CA THR A 12 -2.73 -13.42 0.86
C THR A 12 -1.88 -13.39 -0.39
N TYR A 13 -0.59 -13.63 -0.22
CA TYR A 13 0.42 -13.67 -1.27
C TYR A 13 1.20 -14.97 -1.22
N LYS A 14 1.66 -15.44 -2.38
CA LYS A 14 2.66 -16.50 -2.51
C LYS A 14 3.94 -15.92 -3.11
N ILE A 15 5.07 -16.36 -2.58
CA ILE A 15 6.40 -15.99 -3.07
C ILE A 15 6.98 -17.22 -3.77
N LYS A 16 7.49 -17.08 -4.99
CA LYS A 16 8.07 -18.22 -5.73
C LYS A 16 9.56 -18.40 -5.43
N GLU A 17 10.26 -17.29 -5.29
CA GLU A 17 11.70 -17.24 -5.09
C GLU A 17 12.04 -17.37 -3.61
N LYS A 18 13.27 -17.80 -3.30
CA LYS A 18 13.83 -17.77 -1.94
C LYS A 18 15.03 -16.84 -1.94
N LEU A 19 15.31 -16.23 -0.79
CA LEU A 19 16.54 -15.47 -0.59
C LEU A 19 17.72 -16.44 -0.53
N GLU A 20 18.74 -16.18 -1.33
CA GLU A 20 20.02 -16.88 -1.27
C GLU A 20 20.87 -16.25 -0.16
N THR A 21 20.78 -16.80 1.07
CA THR A 21 21.53 -16.29 2.23
C THR A 21 21.84 -17.39 3.24
N GLU A 22 23.00 -17.26 3.90
CA GLU A 22 23.44 -18.13 4.98
C GLU A 22 22.70 -17.84 6.31
N ASN A 23 22.27 -16.59 6.51
CA ASN A 23 21.55 -16.18 7.72
C ASN A 23 20.33 -15.32 7.37
N LEU A 24 19.20 -16.00 7.24
CA LEU A 24 17.93 -15.40 6.84
C LEU A 24 17.48 -14.28 7.79
N ASN A 25 17.56 -14.50 9.10
CA ASN A 25 17.13 -13.52 10.11
C ASN A 25 17.92 -12.23 9.97
N LYS A 26 19.25 -12.35 9.88
CA LYS A 26 20.15 -11.20 9.72
C LYS A 26 19.86 -10.44 8.42
N THR A 27 19.74 -11.15 7.30
CA THR A 27 19.46 -10.53 6.00
C THR A 27 18.12 -9.78 5.98
N ILE A 28 17.06 -10.36 6.54
CA ILE A 28 15.75 -9.70 6.59
C ILE A 28 15.83 -8.42 7.43
N ILE A 29 16.44 -8.49 8.62
CA ILE A 29 16.60 -7.33 9.49
C ILE A 29 17.42 -6.23 8.82
N GLU A 30 18.52 -6.57 8.14
CA GLU A 30 19.33 -5.60 7.40
C GLU A 30 18.56 -4.91 6.27
N ILE A 31 17.72 -5.65 5.53
CA ILE A 31 16.86 -5.08 4.49
C ILE A 31 15.82 -4.13 5.08
N LEU A 32 15.19 -4.51 6.20
CA LEU A 32 14.21 -3.69 6.90
C LEU A 32 14.84 -2.40 7.45
N GLU A 33 15.99 -2.50 8.11
CA GLU A 33 16.74 -1.35 8.63
C GLU A 33 17.19 -0.40 7.52
N LYS A 34 17.70 -0.95 6.41
CA LYS A 34 18.15 -0.16 5.25
C LYS A 34 17.02 0.65 4.61
N HIS A 35 15.79 0.13 4.63
CA HIS A 35 14.63 0.74 3.97
C HIS A 35 13.55 1.20 4.95
N LYS A 36 13.96 1.50 6.19
CA LYS A 36 13.09 2.11 7.18
C LYS A 36 12.75 3.56 6.81
N ILE A 37 11.67 4.08 7.39
CA ILE A 37 11.26 5.48 7.16
C ILE A 37 12.42 6.44 7.47
N ASN A 38 12.70 7.34 6.53
CA ASN A 38 13.60 8.47 6.76
C ASN A 38 12.79 9.75 6.59
N GLU A 39 12.44 10.39 7.72
CA GLU A 39 11.61 11.60 7.75
C GLU A 39 12.25 12.80 7.04
N ASN A 40 13.55 12.72 6.72
CA ASN A 40 14.29 13.76 6.01
C ASN A 40 14.13 13.70 4.48
N ILE A 41 13.49 12.66 3.95
CA ILE A 41 13.28 12.50 2.50
C ILE A 41 11.83 12.88 2.20
N GLU A 42 11.60 14.12 1.79
CA GLU A 42 10.35 14.46 1.10
C GLU A 42 10.39 13.86 -0.30
N ASP A 43 9.56 12.84 -0.56
CA ASP A 43 9.34 12.40 -1.92
C ASP A 43 8.62 13.54 -2.69
N SER A 44 9.22 13.94 -3.81
CA SER A 44 8.65 14.87 -4.79
C SER A 44 7.23 14.48 -5.24
N ALA A 45 6.89 13.20 -5.14
CA ALA A 45 5.58 12.66 -5.50
C ALA A 45 4.51 12.78 -4.40
N GLY A 46 4.84 13.30 -3.21
CA GLY A 46 3.89 13.48 -2.10
C GLY A 46 3.43 12.17 -1.43
N LYS A 47 4.14 11.07 -1.70
CA LYS A 47 3.90 9.75 -1.12
C LYS A 47 5.24 9.07 -0.81
N LEU A 48 5.43 8.64 0.43
CA LEU A 48 6.62 7.92 0.88
C LEU A 48 6.21 6.53 1.38
N VAL A 49 6.90 5.50 0.90
CA VAL A 49 6.65 4.09 1.26
C VAL A 49 7.90 3.52 1.92
N SER A 50 7.75 2.87 3.07
CA SER A 50 8.86 2.37 3.87
C SER A 50 8.48 1.18 4.76
N TRP A 51 9.49 0.47 5.25
CA TRP A 51 9.29 -0.53 6.30
C TRP A 51 9.27 0.13 7.68
N THR A 52 8.45 -0.42 8.59
CA THR A 52 8.42 -0.03 10.00
C THR A 52 8.12 -1.22 10.91
N SER A 53 8.30 -1.04 12.22
CA SER A 53 7.91 -2.00 13.24
C SER A 53 6.40 -1.99 13.47
N VAL A 54 5.81 -3.14 13.80
CA VAL A 54 4.38 -3.24 14.14
C VAL A 54 4.09 -2.61 15.51
N GLU A 55 5.01 -2.75 16.46
CA GLU A 55 4.86 -2.23 17.82
C GLU A 55 5.11 -0.72 17.89
N THR A 56 6.15 -0.25 17.21
CA THR A 56 6.59 1.16 17.23
C THR A 56 6.66 1.76 15.82
N PRO A 57 5.53 1.89 15.10
CA PRO A 57 5.53 2.25 13.68
C PRO A 57 6.07 3.67 13.37
N TYR A 58 6.12 4.55 14.37
CA TYR A 58 6.61 5.92 14.26
C TYR A 58 8.05 6.10 14.78
N VAL A 59 8.59 5.09 15.47
CA VAL A 59 9.97 5.03 15.94
C VAL A 59 10.48 3.61 15.68
N PRO A 60 10.72 3.25 14.41
CA PRO A 60 11.01 1.87 14.04
C PRO A 60 12.29 1.37 14.71
N ASN A 61 12.17 0.21 15.35
CA ASN A 61 13.27 -0.58 15.85
C ASN A 61 13.11 -2.01 15.31
N PHE A 62 14.06 -2.49 14.50
CA PHE A 62 14.03 -3.85 13.96
C PHE A 62 14.97 -4.80 14.73
N GLU A 63 14.93 -4.76 16.06
CA GLU A 63 15.51 -5.82 16.87
C GLU A 63 14.93 -7.19 16.48
N THR A 64 15.77 -8.23 16.51
CA THR A 64 15.36 -9.59 16.12
C THR A 64 14.12 -10.06 16.86
N SER A 65 14.00 -9.75 18.15
CA SER A 65 12.84 -10.11 18.99
C SER A 65 11.54 -9.41 18.56
N SER A 66 11.63 -8.26 17.91
CA SER A 66 10.47 -7.50 17.43
C SER A 66 10.04 -7.89 16.02
N VAL A 67 10.85 -8.68 15.30
CA VAL A 67 10.58 -9.08 13.91
C VAL A 67 10.38 -10.60 13.79
N VAL A 68 11.13 -11.41 14.52
CA VAL A 68 11.14 -12.87 14.37
C VAL A 68 10.24 -13.52 15.41
N PHE A 69 9.16 -14.13 14.95
CA PHE A 69 8.18 -14.83 15.79
C PHE A 69 8.07 -16.29 15.34
N GLY A 70 8.83 -17.17 16.00
CA GLY A 70 8.91 -18.58 15.62
C GLY A 70 9.46 -18.75 14.20
N ALA A 71 8.64 -19.26 13.28
CA ALA A 71 8.99 -19.46 11.86
C ALA A 71 8.47 -18.33 10.95
N SER A 72 8.00 -17.22 11.53
CA SER A 72 7.38 -16.12 10.81
C SER A 72 8.09 -14.80 11.10
N TYR A 73 8.08 -13.91 10.11
CA TYR A 73 8.56 -12.53 10.26
C TYR A 73 7.36 -11.59 10.32
N ILE A 74 7.36 -10.68 11.29
CA ILE A 74 6.30 -9.71 11.49
C ILE A 74 6.90 -8.31 11.40
N PHE A 75 6.35 -7.49 10.51
CA PHE A 75 6.74 -6.10 10.29
C PHE A 75 5.58 -5.34 9.64
N ALA A 76 5.73 -4.06 9.35
CA ALA A 76 4.69 -3.27 8.71
C ALA A 76 5.20 -2.44 7.54
N LEU A 77 4.32 -2.22 6.57
CA LEU A 77 4.47 -1.21 5.53
C LEU A 77 3.86 0.10 6.02
N ARG A 78 4.66 1.17 6.07
CA ARG A 78 4.18 2.52 6.35
C ARG A 78 4.14 3.33 5.05
N VAL A 79 2.98 3.89 4.76
CA VAL A 79 2.70 4.73 3.59
C VAL A 79 2.26 6.12 4.06
N ASP A 80 3.14 7.09 3.87
CA ASP A 80 2.95 8.49 4.24
C ASP A 80 2.51 9.26 3.00
N GLU A 81 1.25 9.67 2.92
CA GLU A 81 0.68 10.34 1.74
C GLU A 81 0.07 11.70 2.07
N LYS A 82 0.35 12.73 1.25
CA LYS A 82 -0.35 14.02 1.30
C LYS A 82 -1.71 13.84 0.63
N LYS A 83 -2.79 13.88 1.42
CA LYS A 83 -4.16 13.72 0.92
C LYS A 83 -4.96 15.01 1.08
N ILE A 84 -5.21 15.70 -0.02
CA ILE A 84 -6.08 16.88 -0.02
C ILE A 84 -7.56 16.43 -0.11
N PRO A 85 -8.41 16.77 0.87
CA PRO A 85 -9.83 16.47 0.78
C PRO A 85 -10.47 17.19 -0.43
N PRO A 86 -11.28 16.51 -1.27
CA PRO A 86 -11.92 17.13 -2.42
C PRO A 86 -12.81 18.34 -2.07
N SER A 87 -13.43 18.31 -0.89
CA SER A 87 -14.21 19.41 -0.34
C SER A 87 -13.36 20.67 -0.11
N LEU A 88 -12.11 20.50 0.31
CA LEU A 88 -11.17 21.60 0.52
C LEU A 88 -10.75 22.24 -0.80
N ILE A 89 -10.42 21.41 -1.81
CA ILE A 89 -10.13 21.88 -3.18
C ILE A 89 -11.31 22.70 -3.70
N LYS A 90 -12.54 22.18 -3.55
CA LYS A 90 -13.76 22.86 -4.01
C LYS A 90 -13.95 24.22 -3.34
N LYS A 91 -13.74 24.30 -2.01
CA LYS A 91 -13.83 25.56 -1.24
C LYS A 91 -12.86 26.61 -1.78
N TYR A 92 -11.57 26.28 -1.87
CA TYR A 92 -10.55 27.25 -2.30
C TYR A 92 -10.68 27.62 -3.78
N CYS A 93 -11.03 26.67 -4.64
CA CYS A 93 -11.33 26.97 -6.05
C CYS A 93 -12.50 27.97 -6.17
N ALA A 94 -13.57 27.82 -5.39
CA ALA A 94 -14.71 28.73 -5.43
C ALA A 94 -14.31 30.15 -4.96
N GLN A 95 -13.50 30.25 -3.91
CA GLN A 95 -12.98 31.53 -3.41
C GLN A 95 -12.10 32.24 -4.44
N GLU A 96 -11.16 31.54 -5.06
CA GLU A 96 -10.27 32.11 -6.08
C GLU A 96 -11.02 32.49 -7.36
N GLN A 97 -12.03 31.70 -7.76
CA GLN A 97 -12.89 32.04 -8.89
C GLN A 97 -13.69 33.32 -8.62
N ALA A 98 -14.29 33.45 -7.43
CA ALA A 98 -15.05 34.65 -7.06
C ALA A 98 -14.17 35.90 -7.09
N LYS A 99 -12.96 35.85 -6.51
CA LYS A 99 -11.99 36.96 -6.56
C LYS A 99 -11.62 37.36 -7.98
N ARG A 100 -11.47 36.38 -8.89
CA ARG A 100 -11.03 36.64 -10.27
C ARG A 100 -12.14 37.16 -11.19
N ILE A 101 -13.39 36.80 -10.89
CA ILE A 101 -14.61 37.35 -11.52
C ILE A 101 -14.76 38.82 -11.13
N ASP A 102 -14.63 39.11 -9.83
CA ASP A 102 -14.71 40.46 -9.26
C ASP A 102 -13.59 41.37 -9.82
N TYR A 103 -12.33 40.91 -9.74
CA TYR A 103 -11.17 41.68 -10.20
C TYR A 103 -11.17 41.97 -11.71
N LYS A 104 -11.70 41.07 -12.55
CA LYS A 104 -11.73 41.25 -14.01
C LYS A 104 -13.06 41.81 -14.52
N GLU A 105 -14.01 42.11 -13.63
CA GLU A 105 -15.40 42.48 -13.96
C GLU A 105 -16.07 41.53 -14.98
N LYS A 106 -15.67 40.25 -14.98
CA LYS A 106 -16.17 39.26 -15.94
C LYS A 106 -17.33 38.50 -15.36
N LYS A 107 -18.41 38.30 -16.14
CA LYS A 107 -19.55 37.47 -15.71
C LYS A 107 -19.20 35.98 -15.51
N PHE A 108 -18.24 35.45 -16.27
CA PHE A 108 -17.85 34.04 -16.23
C PHE A 108 -16.36 33.82 -16.53
N LEU A 109 -15.81 32.72 -16.02
CA LEU A 109 -14.46 32.24 -16.32
C LEU A 109 -14.51 31.12 -17.36
N SER A 110 -13.55 31.13 -18.29
CA SER A 110 -13.37 30.05 -19.28
C SER A 110 -12.99 28.72 -18.61
N ILE A 111 -13.19 27.60 -19.32
CA ILE A 111 -12.81 26.26 -18.85
C ILE A 111 -11.31 26.19 -18.54
N ASN A 112 -10.47 26.75 -19.41
CA ASN A 112 -9.02 26.80 -19.22
C ASN A 112 -8.63 27.63 -18.00
N GLU A 113 -9.30 28.75 -17.73
CA GLU A 113 -9.06 29.54 -16.51
C GLU A 113 -9.44 28.77 -15.25
N LYS A 114 -10.58 28.09 -15.25
CA LYS A 114 -11.00 27.24 -14.10
C LYS A 114 -10.00 26.10 -13.85
N LYS A 115 -9.47 25.48 -14.90
CA LYS A 115 -8.44 24.44 -14.80
C LYS A 115 -7.16 24.99 -14.15
N ARG A 116 -6.65 26.13 -14.62
CA ARG A 116 -5.45 26.78 -14.07
C ARG A 116 -5.63 27.19 -12.61
N ILE A 117 -6.83 27.67 -12.23
CA ILE A 117 -7.14 27.96 -10.82
C ILE A 117 -7.07 26.68 -9.98
N LYS A 118 -7.66 25.57 -10.49
CA LYS A 118 -7.65 24.30 -9.77
C LYS A 118 -6.23 23.75 -9.58
N GLU A 119 -5.40 23.80 -10.62
CA GLU A 119 -3.98 23.39 -10.55
C GLU A 119 -3.23 24.23 -9.50
N LYS A 120 -3.34 25.57 -9.58
CA LYS A 120 -2.73 26.47 -8.59
C LYS A 120 -3.17 26.19 -7.15
N VAL A 121 -4.48 25.97 -6.95
CA VAL A 121 -5.04 25.66 -5.61
C VAL A 121 -4.50 24.32 -5.10
N ILE A 122 -4.36 23.30 -5.95
CA ILE A 122 -3.79 22.01 -5.57
C ILE A 122 -2.33 22.18 -5.14
N ASP A 123 -1.52 22.93 -5.90
CA ASP A 123 -0.11 23.17 -5.59
C ASP A 123 0.04 23.92 -4.25
N GLU A 124 -0.75 24.98 -4.05
CA GLU A 124 -0.76 25.76 -2.81
C GLU A 124 -1.19 24.94 -1.59
N LEU A 125 -2.15 24.02 -1.75
CA LEU A 125 -2.61 23.14 -0.68
C LEU A 125 -1.59 22.03 -0.39
N ASN A 126 -0.97 21.46 -1.42
CA ASN A 126 0.09 20.45 -1.28
C ASN A 126 1.29 20.99 -0.49
N ALA A 127 1.66 22.25 -0.68
CA ALA A 127 2.74 22.90 0.06
C ALA A 127 2.42 23.07 1.57
N LYS A 128 1.14 23.01 1.96
CA LYS A 128 0.68 23.26 3.35
C LYS A 128 0.31 21.99 4.11
N ILE A 129 0.02 20.89 3.40
CA ILE A 129 -0.46 19.66 4.01
C ILE A 129 0.72 18.76 4.38
N LEU A 130 0.73 18.32 5.63
CA LEU A 130 1.64 17.28 6.11
C LEU A 130 1.16 15.91 5.64
N PRO A 131 2.07 14.98 5.29
CA PRO A 131 1.69 13.63 4.93
C PRO A 131 1.05 12.91 6.12
N THR A 132 0.03 12.09 5.84
CA THR A 132 -0.63 11.27 6.85
C THR A 132 -0.11 9.83 6.75
N PRO A 133 0.43 9.26 7.83
CA PRO A 133 0.95 7.90 7.82
C PRO A 133 -0.17 6.87 7.92
N ASN A 134 -0.13 5.88 7.03
CA ASN A 134 -0.96 4.68 7.09
C ASN A 134 -0.05 3.46 7.31
N VAL A 135 -0.35 2.64 8.32
CA VAL A 135 0.47 1.48 8.69
C VAL A 135 -0.33 0.22 8.40
N TYR A 136 0.29 -0.71 7.67
CA TYR A 136 -0.31 -1.97 7.28
C TYR A 136 0.60 -3.13 7.69
N GLU A 137 0.06 -4.06 8.47
CA GLU A 137 0.83 -5.19 9.01
C GLU A 137 1.11 -6.25 7.95
N VAL A 138 2.29 -6.84 8.05
CA VAL A 138 2.78 -7.92 7.21
C VAL A 138 3.20 -9.08 8.11
N VAL A 139 2.69 -10.27 7.82
CA VAL A 139 3.19 -11.52 8.41
C VAL A 139 3.72 -12.38 7.28
N TRP A 140 5.01 -12.68 7.30
CA TRP A 140 5.69 -13.48 6.30
C TRP A 140 6.10 -14.83 6.88
N GLU A 141 5.40 -15.88 6.46
CA GLU A 141 5.77 -17.27 6.72
C GLU A 141 6.75 -17.74 5.64
N TYR A 142 8.05 -17.54 5.88
CA TYR A 142 9.10 -17.79 4.88
C TYR A 142 9.12 -19.26 4.41
N GLU A 143 9.11 -20.22 5.33
CA GLU A 143 9.17 -21.65 4.99
C GLU A 143 7.98 -22.12 4.17
N LYS A 144 6.81 -21.49 4.35
CA LYS A 144 5.58 -21.82 3.62
C LYS A 144 5.43 -21.01 2.34
N ASN A 145 6.37 -20.12 2.02
CA ASN A 145 6.31 -19.21 0.89
C ASN A 145 5.02 -18.38 0.86
N LYS A 146 4.52 -17.97 2.03
CA LYS A 146 3.26 -17.24 2.19
C LYS A 146 3.48 -15.91 2.89
N LEU A 147 2.82 -14.88 2.39
CA LEU A 147 2.79 -13.57 3.03
C LEU A 147 1.34 -13.13 3.20
N TYR A 148 1.03 -12.64 4.40
CA TYR A 148 -0.26 -12.15 4.81
C TYR A 148 -0.16 -10.64 5.00
N PHE A 149 -1.01 -9.91 4.30
CA PHE A 149 -1.06 -8.45 4.37
C PHE A 149 -2.42 -7.99 4.87
N PHE A 150 -2.44 -7.30 6.01
CA PHE A 150 -3.67 -7.05 6.77
C PHE A 150 -4.45 -5.83 6.26
N THR A 151 -4.77 -5.83 4.96
CA THR A 151 -5.64 -4.86 4.29
C THR A 151 -6.13 -5.40 2.94
N THR A 152 -7.30 -4.95 2.50
CA THR A 152 -7.86 -5.22 1.17
C THR A 152 -7.83 -3.98 0.26
N LYS A 153 -7.25 -2.86 0.73
CA LYS A 153 -7.14 -1.62 -0.06
C LYS A 153 -6.23 -1.87 -1.27
N ILE A 154 -6.77 -1.67 -2.47
CA ILE A 154 -6.05 -1.92 -3.75
C ILE A 154 -4.71 -1.17 -3.78
N SER A 155 -4.72 0.13 -3.48
CA SER A 155 -3.50 0.94 -3.52
C SER A 155 -2.42 0.48 -2.55
N ALA A 156 -2.80 0.03 -1.35
CA ALA A 156 -1.83 -0.46 -0.36
C ALA A 156 -1.22 -1.79 -0.79
N ASN A 157 -1.99 -2.63 -1.49
CA ASN A 157 -1.50 -3.89 -2.04
C ASN A 157 -0.53 -3.65 -3.21
N GLU A 158 -0.82 -2.67 -4.08
CA GLU A 158 0.12 -2.24 -5.14
C GLU A 158 1.42 -1.67 -4.55
N ASP A 159 1.31 -0.86 -3.50
CA ASP A 159 2.48 -0.34 -2.77
C ASP A 159 3.33 -1.46 -2.18
N LEU A 160 2.68 -2.47 -1.57
CA LEU A 160 3.38 -3.63 -1.03
C LEU A 160 4.08 -4.41 -2.15
N GLU A 161 3.38 -4.76 -3.22
CA GLU A 161 3.93 -5.53 -4.35
C GLU A 161 5.16 -4.84 -4.95
N SER A 162 5.07 -3.53 -5.21
CA SER A 162 6.17 -2.75 -5.75
C SER A 162 7.33 -2.62 -4.76
N PHE A 163 7.05 -2.26 -3.51
CA PHE A 163 8.09 -1.99 -2.53
C PHE A 163 8.78 -3.27 -2.06
N PHE A 164 8.04 -4.35 -1.84
CA PHE A 164 8.60 -5.66 -1.50
C PHE A 164 9.50 -6.20 -2.61
N GLY A 165 9.06 -6.12 -3.86
CA GLY A 165 9.89 -6.47 -5.02
C GLY A 165 11.18 -5.64 -5.07
N LYS A 166 11.10 -4.33 -4.80
CA LYS A 166 12.27 -3.45 -4.78
C LYS A 166 13.25 -3.77 -3.64
N THR A 167 12.77 -4.02 -2.42
CA THR A 167 13.64 -4.15 -1.25
C THR A 167 14.16 -5.57 -1.04
N PHE A 168 13.33 -6.59 -1.28
CA PHE A 168 13.70 -7.99 -1.11
C PHE A 168 14.14 -8.66 -2.41
N ASN A 169 13.92 -8.03 -3.57
CA ASN A 169 14.15 -8.64 -4.88
C ASN A 169 13.39 -9.95 -5.05
N LEU A 170 12.15 -9.99 -4.54
CA LEU A 170 11.25 -11.14 -4.57
C LEU A 170 9.90 -10.73 -5.13
N ASN A 171 9.33 -11.57 -6.00
CA ASN A 171 8.03 -11.31 -6.59
C ASN A 171 6.87 -11.85 -5.73
N LEU A 172 5.90 -10.98 -5.45
CA LEU A 172 4.66 -11.32 -4.78
C LEU A 172 3.57 -11.70 -5.79
N ILE A 173 2.97 -12.87 -5.63
CA ILE A 173 1.81 -13.31 -6.42
C ILE A 173 0.58 -13.26 -5.52
N ARG A 174 -0.33 -12.34 -5.81
CA ARG A 174 -1.58 -12.22 -5.07
C ARG A 174 -2.44 -13.48 -5.26
N ILE A 175 -2.94 -14.01 -4.14
CA ILE A 175 -3.77 -15.21 -4.12
C ILE A 175 -5.25 -14.81 -4.06
N PHE A 176 -5.94 -15.08 -5.16
CA PHE A 176 -7.40 -15.10 -5.20
C PHE A 176 -7.90 -16.55 -5.04
N PRO A 177 -9.20 -16.77 -4.73
CA PRO A 177 -9.75 -18.12 -4.60
C PRO A 177 -9.39 -19.04 -5.78
N TYR A 178 -9.55 -18.59 -7.02
CA TYR A 178 -9.15 -19.34 -8.22
C TYR A 178 -7.65 -19.64 -8.27
N THR A 179 -6.80 -18.66 -7.96
CA THR A 179 -5.34 -18.82 -7.92
C THR A 179 -4.92 -19.84 -6.87
N SER A 180 -5.60 -19.86 -5.71
CA SER A 180 -5.35 -20.81 -4.63
C SER A 180 -5.59 -22.25 -5.06
N ILE A 181 -6.66 -22.48 -5.84
CA ILE A 181 -7.00 -23.80 -6.37
C ILE A 181 -5.95 -24.21 -7.40
N PHE A 182 -5.58 -23.32 -8.31
CA PHE A 182 -4.56 -23.62 -9.32
C PHE A 182 -3.22 -24.02 -8.69
N LEU A 183 -2.77 -23.26 -7.67
CA LEU A 183 -1.45 -23.39 -7.05
C LEU A 183 -1.34 -24.47 -5.97
N ASN A 184 -2.44 -24.83 -5.31
CA ASN A 184 -2.38 -25.69 -4.11
C ASN A 184 -3.30 -26.93 -4.18
N SER A 185 -4.08 -27.11 -5.26
CA SER A 185 -4.92 -28.30 -5.39
C SER A 185 -4.24 -29.42 -6.16
N HIS A 186 -4.43 -30.65 -5.68
CA HIS A 186 -4.12 -31.91 -6.38
C HIS A 186 -5.14 -32.21 -7.51
N LEU A 187 -5.91 -31.23 -7.95
CA LEU A 187 -6.89 -31.42 -9.01
C LEU A 187 -6.18 -31.73 -10.34
N SER A 188 -6.80 -32.59 -11.14
CA SER A 188 -6.32 -32.88 -12.49
C SER A 188 -6.34 -31.63 -13.36
N SER A 189 -5.49 -31.60 -14.40
CA SER A 189 -5.44 -30.50 -15.37
C SER A 189 -6.82 -30.18 -15.95
N SER A 190 -7.58 -31.20 -16.32
CA SER A 190 -8.94 -31.05 -16.86
C SER A 190 -9.90 -30.30 -15.93
N ILE A 191 -9.83 -30.53 -14.61
CA ILE A 191 -10.68 -29.81 -13.64
C ILE A 191 -10.21 -28.36 -13.50
N LYS A 192 -8.90 -28.11 -13.51
CA LYS A 192 -8.35 -26.75 -13.45
C LYS A 192 -8.78 -25.93 -14.66
N ASP A 193 -8.76 -26.51 -15.86
CA ASP A 193 -9.18 -25.87 -17.10
C ASP A 193 -10.69 -25.56 -17.11
N ASN A 194 -11.51 -26.49 -16.63
CA ASN A 194 -12.95 -26.25 -16.48
C ASN A 194 -13.26 -25.12 -15.48
N LEU A 195 -12.46 -24.99 -14.41
CA LEU A 195 -12.62 -23.94 -13.41
C LEU A 195 -12.32 -22.55 -13.98
N LEU A 196 -11.32 -22.42 -14.85
CA LEU A 196 -10.98 -21.18 -15.56
C LEU A 196 -12.12 -20.70 -16.45
N ASN A 197 -12.86 -21.63 -17.03
CA ASN A 197 -13.99 -21.36 -17.92
C ASN A 197 -15.34 -21.28 -17.18
N SER A 198 -15.35 -21.41 -15.86
CA SER A 198 -16.59 -21.36 -15.07
C SER A 198 -17.08 -19.92 -14.88
N GLU A 199 -18.35 -19.68 -15.19
CA GLU A 199 -18.98 -18.39 -14.91
C GLU A 199 -19.35 -18.25 -13.43
N PRO A 200 -19.36 -17.02 -12.88
CA PRO A 200 -19.83 -16.77 -11.53
C PRO A 200 -21.25 -17.30 -11.34
N THR A 201 -21.46 -18.17 -10.36
CA THR A 201 -22.80 -18.63 -10.03
C THR A 201 -23.56 -17.49 -9.35
N ASN A 202 -24.71 -17.11 -9.92
CA ASN A 202 -25.63 -16.18 -9.28
C ASN A 202 -26.30 -16.87 -8.10
N PHE A 203 -25.83 -16.57 -6.88
CA PHE A 203 -26.55 -16.96 -5.68
C PHE A 203 -27.83 -16.13 -5.61
N LEU A 204 -28.98 -16.79 -5.78
CA LEU A 204 -30.28 -16.17 -5.52
C LEU A 204 -30.27 -15.70 -4.07
N ARG A 205 -30.49 -14.39 -3.88
CA ARG A 205 -30.45 -13.71 -2.60
C ARG A 205 -31.83 -13.68 -1.96
#